data_AF-L9VLX4-F1
#
_entry.id   AF-L9VLX4-F1
#
_cell.length_a   1.000
_cell.length_b   1.000
_cell.length_c   1.000
_cell.angle_alpha   90.00
_cell.angle_beta   90.00
_cell.angle_gamma   90.00
#
_symmetry.space_group_name_H-M   'P 1'
#
loop_
_entity.id
_entity.type
_entity.pdbx_description
1 polymer ?
#
loop_
_entity_poly.entity_id
_entity_poly.type
_entity_poly.pdbx_seq_one_letter_code
_entity_poly.pdbx_strand_id
1 'polypeptide(L)' 'SAILEETVPGYITAAGFSGHGFQHAPATGKLVAELVADGEASLVDIEALSSDRFEDEATRTERNVV' A
#
# COMPACT_ATOMS: atom_id res chain seq x y z
N SER A 1 0.17 8.29 5.51
CA SER A 1 0.91 7.78 4.35
C SER A 1 1.02 6.28 4.46
N ALA A 2 -0.04 5.54 4.11
CA ALA A 2 -0.12 4.11 4.36
C ALA A 2 0.58 3.31 3.26
N ILE A 3 1.33 2.27 3.64
CA ILE A 3 2.06 1.38 2.75
C ILE A 3 1.57 -0.05 2.98
N LEU A 4 1.28 -0.76 1.89
CA LEU A 4 0.94 -2.19 1.90
C LEU A 4 1.51 -2.88 0.65
N GLU A 5 2.54 -3.71 0.83
CA GLU A 5 3.23 -4.35 -0.29
C GLU A 5 4.07 -5.55 0.18
N GLU A 6 4.46 -6.40 -0.78
CA GLU A 6 5.55 -7.36 -0.62
C GLU A 6 6.80 -6.83 -1.36
N THR A 7 7.80 -6.35 -0.63
CA THR A 7 8.99 -5.72 -1.23
C THR A 7 9.97 -6.76 -1.77
N VAL A 8 10.06 -7.90 -1.09
CA VAL A 8 10.83 -9.08 -1.51
C VAL A 8 10.06 -10.33 -1.08
N PRO A 9 10.27 -11.50 -1.74
CA PRO A 9 9.52 -12.70 -1.43
C PRO A 9 9.56 -13.07 0.08
N GLY A 10 8.39 -13.19 0.68
CA GLY A 10 8.16 -13.49 2.09
C GLY A 10 8.26 -12.28 3.03
N TYR A 11 8.47 -11.06 2.53
CA TYR A 11 8.57 -9.85 3.35
C TYR A 11 7.48 -8.84 3.01
N ILE A 12 6.49 -8.74 3.92
CA ILE A 12 5.32 -7.87 3.75
C ILE A 12 5.43 -6.65 4.67
N THR A 13 5.28 -5.48 4.08
CA THR A 13 5.19 -4.20 4.80
C THR A 13 3.73 -3.77 4.87
N ALA A 14 3.22 -3.50 6.08
CA ALA A 14 1.90 -2.92 6.32
C ALA A 14 1.99 -1.81 7.38
N ALA A 15 2.16 -0.56 6.97
CA ALA A 15 2.52 0.55 7.88
C ALA A 15 1.87 1.88 7.50
N GLY A 16 1.99 2.91 8.36
CA GLY A 16 1.67 4.29 7.99
C GLY A 16 0.18 4.68 7.98
N PHE A 17 -0.70 3.90 8.62
CA PHE A 17 -2.15 4.14 8.76
C PHE A 17 -2.54 5.21 9.82
N SER A 18 -1.55 5.92 10.38
CA SER A 18 -1.65 7.19 11.16
C SER A 18 -2.92 7.41 12.01
N GLY A 19 -3.27 6.45 12.88
CA GLY A 19 -4.34 6.61 13.89
C GLY A 19 -5.78 6.37 13.40
N HIS A 20 -6.02 6.34 12.09
CA HIS A 20 -7.31 5.87 11.50
C HIS A 20 -7.28 4.36 11.22
N GLY A 21 -6.16 3.70 11.57
CA GLY A 21 -5.93 2.28 11.36
C GLY A 21 -6.97 1.37 12.02
N PHE A 22 -7.74 1.81 13.02
CA PHE A 22 -8.78 0.97 13.61
C PHE A 22 -9.93 0.67 12.64
N GLN A 23 -10.33 1.66 11.83
CA GLN A 23 -11.37 1.46 10.81
C GLN A 23 -10.84 0.63 9.62
N HIS A 24 -9.55 0.75 9.33
CA HIS A 24 -8.91 0.04 8.22
C HIS A 24 -8.34 -1.34 8.60
N ALA A 25 -8.16 -1.62 9.89
CA ALA A 25 -7.52 -2.85 10.38
C ALA A 25 -8.16 -4.14 9.86
N PRO A 26 -9.51 -4.27 9.77
CA PRO A 26 -10.10 -5.49 9.19
C PRO A 26 -9.75 -5.68 7.71
N ALA A 27 -9.77 -4.61 6.92
CA ALA A 27 -9.42 -4.66 5.50
C ALA A 27 -7.93 -4.91 5.30
N THR A 28 -7.07 -4.19 6.03
CA THR A 28 -5.61 -4.36 5.98
C THR A 28 -5.19 -5.77 6.40
N GLY A 29 -5.78 -6.32 7.47
CA GLY A 29 -5.48 -7.67 7.92
C GLY A 29 -5.88 -8.73 6.89
N LYS A 30 -7.02 -8.54 6.21
CA LYS A 30 -7.44 -9.42 5.13
C LYS A 30 -6.47 -9.38 3.95
N LEU A 31 -6.07 -8.17 3.50
CA LEU A 31 -5.13 -8.01 2.41
C LEU A 31 -3.76 -8.62 2.73
N VAL A 32 -3.25 -8.44 3.96
CA VAL A 32 -2.01 -9.09 4.40
C VAL A 32 -2.15 -10.62 4.38
N ALA A 33 -3.29 -11.16 4.82
CA ALA A 33 -3.51 -12.60 4.80
C ALA A 33 -3.53 -13.17 3.38
N GLU A 34 -4.15 -12.46 2.43
CA GLU A 34 -4.15 -12.84 1.00
C GLU A 34 -2.74 -12.78 0.41
N LEU A 35 -1.98 -11.71 0.69
CA LEU A 35 -0.58 -11.63 0.26
C LEU A 35 0.27 -12.79 0.82
N VAL A 36 0.05 -13.20 2.06
CA VAL A 36 0.77 -14.34 2.67
C VAL A 36 0.36 -15.68 2.05
N ALA A 37 -0.95 -15.89 1.86
CA ALA A 37 -1.48 -17.20 1.48
C ALA A 37 -1.47 -17.43 -0.03
N ASP A 38 -1.79 -16.39 -0.79
CA ASP A 38 -2.08 -16.45 -2.22
C ASP A 38 -1.02 -15.72 -3.06
N GLY A 39 -0.19 -14.87 -2.44
CA GLY A 39 0.85 -14.08 -3.11
C GLY A 39 0.32 -12.85 -3.85
N GLU A 40 -0.99 -12.61 -3.79
CA GLU A 40 -1.66 -11.48 -4.43
C GLU A 40 -2.83 -10.98 -3.57
N ALA A 41 -3.10 -9.68 -3.61
CA ALA A 41 -4.24 -9.09 -2.94
C ALA A 41 -5.46 -9.14 -3.86
N SER A 42 -6.58 -9.71 -3.38
CA SER A 42 -7.79 -9.90 -4.18
C SER A 42 -8.87 -8.85 -3.92
N LEU A 43 -8.81 -8.19 -2.75
CA LEU A 43 -9.90 -7.35 -2.28
C LEU A 43 -9.94 -5.96 -2.93
N VAL A 44 -8.77 -5.36 -3.18
CA VAL A 44 -8.60 -3.99 -3.71
C VAL A 44 -7.24 -3.92 -4.40
N ASP A 45 -7.13 -3.12 -5.44
CA ASP A 45 -5.84 -2.76 -6.04
C ASP A 45 -4.99 -1.99 -5.01
N ILE A 46 -3.91 -2.63 -4.55
CA ILE A 46 -2.98 -2.08 -3.55
C ILE A 46 -1.84 -1.29 -4.19
N GLU A 47 -1.78 -1.12 -5.52
CA GLU A 47 -0.74 -0.30 -6.17
C GLU A 47 -0.73 1.13 -5.64
N ALA A 48 -1.92 1.69 -5.37
CA ALA A 48 -2.04 3.01 -4.76
C ALA A 48 -1.45 3.11 -3.34
N LEU A 49 -1.14 1.97 -2.71
CA LEU A 49 -0.49 1.84 -1.41
C LEU A 49 0.97 1.38 -1.51
N SER A 50 1.50 1.12 -2.70
CA SER A 50 2.93 0.84 -2.89
C SER A 50 3.79 2.02 -2.43
N SER A 51 4.99 1.72 -1.94
CA SER A 51 5.99 2.75 -1.66
C SER A 51 6.47 3.46 -2.94
N ASP A 52 6.39 2.81 -4.11
CA ASP A 52 6.77 3.36 -5.42
C ASP A 52 6.07 4.68 -5.73
N ARG A 53 4.84 4.87 -5.22
CA ARG A 53 4.09 6.12 -5.42
C ARG A 53 4.84 7.35 -4.92
N PHE A 54 5.70 7.20 -3.91
CA PHE A 54 6.51 8.30 -3.37
C PHE A 54 7.72 8.62 -4.24
N GLU A 55 8.24 7.63 -4.98
CA GLU A 55 9.28 7.84 -5.99
C GLU A 55 8.68 8.48 -7.25
N ASP A 56 7.46 8.09 -7.60
CA ASP A 56 6.71 8.66 -8.72
C ASP A 56 6.23 10.11 -8.42
N GLU A 57 5.90 10.41 -7.16
CA GLU A 57 5.65 11.79 -6.70
C GLU A 57 6.87 12.70 -6.83
N ALA A 58 8.10 12.18 -6.67
CA ALA A 58 9.32 12.94 -6.96
C ALA A 58 9.50 13.22 -8.47
N THR A 59 8.88 12.41 -9.34
CA THR A 59 8.91 12.56 -10.80
C THR A 59 7.73 13.39 -11.34
N ARG A 60 6.67 13.59 -10.53
CA ARG A 60 5.61 14.57 -10.79
C ARG A 60 6.12 15.99 -10.58
N THR A 61 7.02 16.45 -11.46
CA THR A 61 7.19 17.88 -11.75
C THR A 61 5.82 18.48 -11.99
N GLU A 62 5.43 19.39 -11.10
CA GLU A 62 4.17 20.10 -11.11
C GLU A 62 3.89 20.69 -12.50
N ARG A 63 2.96 20.08 -13.26
CA ARG A 63 2.28 20.80 -14.35
C ARG A 63 1.14 21.61 -13.73
N ASN A 64 1.51 22.70 -13.06
CA ASN A 64 0.59 23.79 -12.82
C ASN A 64 0.25 24.41 -14.19
N VAL A 65 -0.96 24.15 -14.69
CA VAL A 65 -1.52 24.91 -15.83
C VAL A 65 -2.09 26.20 -15.27
N VAL A 66 -1.54 27.33 -15.70
CA VAL A 66 -2.10 28.69 -15.52
C VAL A 66 -3.02 28.99 -16.70
#